data_AF-A0A7S0L7W6-F1
#
_entry.id   AF-A0A7S0L7W6-F1
#
_cell.length_a   1.000
_cell.length_b   1.000
_cell.length_c   1.000
_cell.angle_alpha   90.00
_cell.angle_beta   90.00
_cell.angle_gamma   90.00
#
_symmetry.space_group_name_H-M   'P 1'
#
loop_
_entity.id
_entity.type
_entity.pdbx_description
1 polymer ?
#
loop_
_entity_poly.entity_id
_entity_poly.type
_entity_poly.pdbx_seq_one_letter_code
_entity_poly.pdbx_strand_id
1 'polypeptide(L)'
;GDHPALRTHELLTEPADWVSGSAPAGVVGASETGGGLPCDVRVKYREPRSRGLVRASWAAADGQPGGLHVRTEVPSLIATMQSVVLYEGEVCLGGAKIVSRGPSLLEEAQGAGRRALVWERSASKLTEAGHDSATSLDRRGVL
;
A
#
# COMPACT_ATOMS: atom_id res chain seq x y z
N GLY A 1 10.38 22.41 13.69
CA GLY A 1 9.41 21.38 13.29
C GLY A 1 10.09 20.04 13.19
N ASP A 2 10.75 19.60 14.26
CA ASP A 2 11.42 18.31 14.31
C ASP A 2 11.14 17.68 15.68
N HIS A 3 9.90 17.23 15.85
CA HIS A 3 9.45 16.63 17.09
C HIS A 3 9.34 15.11 16.89
N PRO A 4 9.91 14.27 17.76
CA PRO A 4 9.97 12.81 17.55
C PRO A 4 8.59 12.15 17.43
N ALA A 5 7.56 12.72 18.07
CA ALA A 5 6.17 12.24 17.93
C ALA A 5 5.59 12.39 16.51
N LEU A 6 6.21 13.21 15.65
CA LEU A 6 5.77 13.45 14.28
C LEU A 6 6.54 12.62 13.25
N ARG A 7 7.54 11.85 13.68
CA ARG A 7 8.46 11.13 12.81
C ARG A 7 8.22 9.63 12.97
N THR A 8 8.13 8.90 11.88
CA THR A 8 8.05 7.43 11.88
C THR A 8 8.83 6.86 10.69
N HIS A 9 9.25 5.61 10.82
CA HIS A 9 9.88 4.86 9.74
C HIS A 9 8.88 4.14 8.85
N GLU A 10 7.67 3.88 9.33
CA GLU A 10 6.80 2.87 8.74
C GLU A 10 5.45 3.43 8.32
N LEU A 11 4.87 2.85 7.28
CA LEU A 11 3.51 3.12 6.82
C LEU A 11 2.86 1.87 6.24
N LEU A 12 1.52 1.84 6.23
CA LEU A 12 0.73 0.92 5.42
C LEU A 12 -0.02 1.65 4.32
N THR A 13 -0.27 0.92 3.24
CA THR A 13 -1.01 1.41 2.09
C THR A 13 -2.19 0.51 1.72
N GLU A 14 -3.11 1.07 0.94
CA GLU A 14 -3.99 0.32 0.03
C GLU A 14 -3.16 -0.48 -1.01
N PRO A 15 -3.78 -1.37 -1.82
CA PRO A 15 -3.11 -1.96 -2.97
C PRO A 15 -2.41 -0.91 -3.83
N ALA A 16 -1.24 -1.26 -4.37
CA ALA A 16 -0.46 -0.36 -5.19
C ALA A 16 -0.85 -0.44 -6.67
N ASP A 17 -0.86 0.71 -7.33
CA ASP A 17 -0.92 0.83 -8.78
C ASP A 17 0.50 0.73 -9.35
N TRP A 18 0.77 -0.34 -10.10
CA TRP A 18 2.08 -0.62 -10.67
C TRP A 18 2.16 -0.14 -12.11
N VAL A 19 3.24 0.58 -12.46
CA VAL A 19 3.47 1.07 -13.83
C VAL A 19 3.60 -0.09 -14.82
N SER A 20 4.19 -1.21 -14.40
CA SER A 20 4.31 -2.44 -15.18
C SER A 20 3.01 -3.25 -15.27
N GLY A 21 1.93 -2.84 -14.58
CA GLY A 21 0.68 -3.58 -14.49
C GLY A 21 0.68 -4.75 -13.49
N SER A 22 1.83 -5.06 -12.86
CA SER A 22 1.95 -6.09 -11.83
C SER A 22 3.04 -5.75 -10.81
N ALA A 23 2.89 -6.31 -9.60
CA ALA A 23 3.85 -6.10 -8.52
C ALA A 23 5.23 -6.71 -8.83
N PRO A 24 6.34 -6.03 -8.48
CA PRO A 24 7.68 -6.62 -8.58
C PRO A 24 7.80 -7.89 -7.73
N ALA A 25 8.55 -8.88 -8.24
CA ALA A 25 8.70 -10.19 -7.57
C ALA A 25 9.20 -10.09 -6.12
N GLY A 26 10.07 -9.11 -5.84
CA GLY A 26 10.59 -8.85 -4.49
C GLY A 26 9.52 -8.39 -3.47
N VAL A 27 8.37 -7.91 -3.93
CA VAL A 27 7.22 -7.54 -3.08
C VAL A 27 6.35 -8.76 -2.79
N VAL A 28 6.05 -9.57 -3.81
CA VAL A 28 5.15 -10.74 -3.70
C VAL A 28 5.78 -11.88 -2.90
N GLY A 29 7.09 -12.09 -3.05
CA GLY A 29 7.82 -13.13 -2.32
C GLY A 29 8.25 -12.76 -0.89
N ALA A 30 7.89 -11.58 -0.40
CA ALA A 30 8.32 -11.12 0.92
C ALA A 30 7.52 -11.81 2.03
N SER A 31 8.24 -12.42 2.99
CA SER A 31 7.67 -12.89 4.26
C SER A 31 7.73 -11.79 5.31
N GLU A 32 6.85 -11.83 6.31
CA GLU A 32 6.93 -10.98 7.50
C GLU A 32 8.30 -11.09 8.19
N THR A 33 8.93 -12.27 8.15
CA THR A 33 10.21 -12.57 8.81
C THR A 33 11.44 -12.41 7.92
N GLY A 34 11.29 -12.13 6.62
CA GLY A 34 12.43 -11.98 5.71
C GLY A 34 12.04 -11.64 4.27
N GLY A 35 12.89 -10.85 3.61
CA GLY A 35 12.67 -10.40 2.23
C GLY A 35 12.08 -8.99 2.13
N GLY A 36 11.66 -8.62 0.91
CA GLY A 36 11.18 -7.29 0.54
C GLY A 36 11.94 -6.72 -0.64
N LEU A 37 11.34 -5.75 -1.31
CA LEU A 37 11.96 -5.00 -2.39
C LEU A 37 12.70 -3.78 -1.82
N PRO A 38 14.05 -3.74 -1.87
CA PRO A 38 14.79 -2.52 -1.55
C PRO A 38 14.60 -1.51 -2.68
N CYS A 39 14.08 -0.33 -2.37
CA CYS A 39 13.81 0.70 -3.38
C CYS A 39 13.88 2.10 -2.75
N ASP A 40 13.80 3.12 -3.60
CA ASP A 40 13.70 4.50 -3.17
C ASP A 40 12.22 4.88 -3.02
N VAL A 41 11.90 5.54 -1.91
CA VAL A 41 10.54 5.83 -1.46
C VAL A 41 10.35 7.33 -1.34
N ARG A 42 9.25 7.85 -1.89
CA ARG A 42 8.81 9.24 -1.68
C ARG A 42 7.42 9.24 -1.05
N VAL A 43 7.31 9.81 0.14
CA VAL A 43 6.05 9.84 0.92
C VAL A 43 5.26 11.15 0.77
N LYS A 44 5.88 12.17 0.16
CA LYS A 44 5.26 13.48 -0.11
C LYS A 44 5.80 14.11 -1.38
N TYR A 45 4.96 14.86 -2.07
CA TYR A 45 5.34 15.62 -3.25
C TYR A 45 6.48 16.61 -2.95
N ARG A 46 7.49 16.63 -3.82
CA ARG A 46 8.73 17.42 -3.74
C ARG A 46 9.65 17.13 -2.55
N GLU A 47 9.36 16.13 -1.72
CA GLU A 47 10.34 15.65 -0.76
C GLU A 47 11.41 14.78 -1.44
N PRO A 48 12.66 14.81 -0.95
CA PRO A 48 13.70 13.88 -1.37
C PRO A 48 13.24 12.43 -1.22
N ARG A 49 13.74 11.55 -2.08
CA ARG A 49 13.52 10.11 -1.92
C ARG A 49 14.36 9.62 -0.73
N SER A 50 13.82 8.72 0.08
CA SER A 50 14.56 7.97 1.10
C SER A 50 14.69 6.52 0.64
N ARG A 51 15.81 5.88 0.96
CA ARG A 51 15.89 4.43 0.80
C ARG A 51 14.91 3.75 1.75
N GLY A 52 14.37 2.61 1.31
CA GLY A 52 13.43 1.83 2.10
C GLY A 52 13.30 0.40 1.63
N LEU A 53 12.54 -0.37 2.41
CA LEU A 53 12.17 -1.75 2.14
C LEU A 53 10.65 -1.85 2.06
N VAL A 54 10.17 -2.44 0.95
CA VAL A 54 8.74 -2.61 0.67
C VAL A 54 8.38 -4.08 0.71
N ARG A 55 7.31 -4.42 1.41
CA ARG A 55 6.76 -5.79 1.50
C ARG A 55 5.27 -5.77 1.24
N ALA A 56 4.73 -6.86 0.72
CA ALA A 56 3.29 -7.08 0.78
C ALA A 56 2.87 -7.17 2.26
N SER A 57 1.85 -6.40 2.66
CA SER A 57 1.30 -6.49 4.02
C SER A 57 0.36 -7.68 4.19
N TRP A 58 -0.27 -8.12 3.11
CA TRP A 58 -1.05 -9.35 2.99
C TRP A 58 -1.21 -9.71 1.51
N ALA A 59 -1.56 -10.96 1.23
CA ALA A 59 -1.87 -11.42 -0.13
C ALA A 59 -3.40 -11.52 -0.33
N ALA A 60 -3.91 -10.91 -1.39
CA ALA A 60 -5.29 -11.06 -1.81
C ALA A 60 -5.53 -12.43 -2.47
N ALA A 61 -6.81 -12.81 -2.62
CA ALA A 61 -7.21 -14.11 -3.15
C ALA A 61 -6.76 -14.35 -4.61
N ASP A 62 -6.49 -13.27 -5.35
CA ASP A 62 -5.96 -13.28 -6.72
C ASP A 62 -4.42 -13.30 -6.77
N GLY A 63 -3.76 -13.39 -5.60
CA GLY A 63 -2.30 -13.39 -5.48
C GLY A 63 -1.64 -12.02 -5.58
N GLN A 64 -2.40 -10.92 -5.72
CA GLN A 64 -1.84 -9.57 -5.65
C GLN A 64 -1.61 -9.12 -4.21
N PRO A 65 -0.62 -8.23 -3.94
CA PRO A 65 -0.49 -7.60 -2.65
C PRO A 65 -1.74 -6.78 -2.34
N GLY A 66 -2.43 -7.12 -1.25
CA GLY A 66 -3.60 -6.39 -0.82
C GLY A 66 -3.29 -5.05 -0.11
N GLY A 67 -1.99 -4.75 0.02
CA GLY A 67 -1.44 -3.51 0.52
C GLY A 67 0.07 -3.66 0.66
N LEU A 68 0.74 -2.55 0.94
CA LEU A 68 2.18 -2.54 1.20
C LEU A 68 2.44 -2.16 2.64
N HIS A 69 3.43 -2.82 3.24
CA HIS A 69 4.16 -2.31 4.39
C HIS A 69 5.48 -1.72 3.88
N VAL A 70 5.67 -0.43 4.13
CA VAL A 70 6.86 0.29 3.70
C VAL A 70 7.61 0.76 4.93
N ARG A 71 8.90 0.41 5.01
CA ARG A 71 9.81 0.89 6.04
C ARG A 71 10.93 1.71 5.40
N THR A 72 11.08 2.95 5.83
CA THR A 72 12.09 3.89 5.35
C THR A 72 13.29 3.94 6.29
N GLU A 73 14.49 4.15 5.73
CA GLU A 73 15.71 4.28 6.53
C GLU A 73 15.73 5.60 7.32
N VAL A 74 15.25 6.69 6.72
CA VAL A 74 15.17 8.01 7.35
C VAL A 74 13.72 8.27 7.81
N PRO A 75 13.49 8.55 9.10
CA PRO A 75 12.14 8.76 9.59
C PRO A 75 11.58 10.09 9.09
N SER A 76 10.31 10.08 8.70
CA SER A 76 9.66 11.22 8.05
C SER A 76 8.30 11.53 8.66
N LEU A 77 7.75 12.69 8.31
CA LEU A 77 6.37 13.02 8.65
C LEU A 77 5.46 12.36 7.62
N ILE A 78 4.73 11.35 8.05
CA ILE A 78 3.83 10.58 7.17
C ILE A 78 2.39 11.03 7.40
N ALA A 79 1.78 11.59 6.36
CA ALA A 79 0.36 11.94 6.36
C ALA A 79 -0.46 10.83 5.70
N THR A 80 -1.55 10.42 6.35
CA THR A 80 -2.53 9.51 5.73
C THR A 80 -3.26 10.22 4.59
N MET A 81 -3.90 9.44 3.70
CA MET A 81 -4.57 9.91 2.49
C MET A 81 -3.64 10.54 1.43
N GLN A 82 -2.34 10.66 1.70
CA GLN A 82 -1.33 10.97 0.69
C GLN A 82 -0.84 9.69 0.01
N SER A 83 -0.13 9.83 -1.10
CA SER A 83 0.44 8.70 -1.82
C SER A 83 1.91 8.52 -1.47
N VAL A 84 2.31 7.26 -1.29
CA VAL A 84 3.71 6.84 -1.38
C VAL A 84 4.02 6.46 -2.83
N VAL A 85 5.21 6.81 -3.32
CA VAL A 85 5.70 6.45 -4.65
C VAL A 85 7.03 5.73 -4.54
N LEU A 86 7.18 4.64 -5.30
CA LEU A 86 8.31 3.72 -5.25
C LEU A 86 9.15 3.84 -6.52
N TYR A 87 10.47 3.81 -6.37
CA TYR A 87 11.42 3.96 -7.47
C TYR A 87 12.57 2.96 -7.41
N GLU A 88 13.03 2.52 -8.57
CA GLU A 88 14.31 1.83 -8.75
C GLU A 88 15.24 2.74 -9.55
N GLY A 89 16.12 3.47 -8.84
CA GLY A 89 16.89 4.56 -9.44
C GLY A 89 15.96 5.64 -9.99
N GLU A 90 15.98 5.85 -11.30
CA GLU A 90 15.08 6.82 -11.98
C GLU A 90 13.75 6.23 -12.46
N VAL A 91 13.58 4.91 -12.38
CA VAL A 91 12.35 4.23 -12.82
C VAL A 91 11.30 4.32 -11.74
N CYS A 92 10.12 4.86 -12.08
CA CYS A 92 8.94 4.78 -11.21
C CYS A 92 8.34 3.38 -11.30
N LEU A 93 8.26 2.68 -10.16
CA LEU A 93 7.67 1.35 -10.08
C LEU A 93 6.16 1.41 -9.94
N GLY A 94 5.66 2.40 -9.20
CA GLY A 94 4.25 2.53 -8.87
C GLY A 94 4.04 3.38 -7.62
N GLY A 95 2.79 3.41 -7.15
CA GLY A 95 2.43 4.13 -5.94
C GLY A 95 1.17 3.58 -5.29
N ALA A 96 0.95 3.97 -4.05
CA ALA A 96 -0.21 3.54 -3.29
C ALA A 96 -0.64 4.62 -2.30
N LYS A 97 -1.92 4.63 -1.95
CA LYS A 97 -2.46 5.55 -0.95
C LYS A 97 -2.13 5.07 0.46
N ILE A 98 -1.57 5.96 1.27
CA ILE A 98 -1.20 5.71 2.66
C ILE A 98 -2.46 5.70 3.52
N VAL A 99 -2.69 4.62 4.24
CA VAL A 99 -3.85 4.47 5.14
C VAL A 99 -3.48 4.57 6.60
N SER A 100 -2.26 4.20 6.98
CA SER A 100 -1.79 4.32 8.36
C SER A 100 -0.28 4.54 8.42
N ARG A 101 0.16 5.11 9.55
CA ARG A 101 1.57 5.27 9.90
C ARG A 101 1.94 4.29 11.01
N GLY A 102 3.21 3.95 11.08
CA GLY A 102 3.79 3.21 12.20
C GLY A 102 3.88 4.02 13.47
N PRO A 103 4.44 3.40 14.53
CA PRO A 103 4.78 4.11 15.75
C PRO A 103 5.73 5.26 15.44
N SER A 104 5.54 6.37 16.14
CA SER A 104 6.45 7.50 16.08
C SER A 104 7.73 7.21 16.88
N LEU A 105 8.80 7.95 16.61
CA LEU A 105 10.06 7.82 17.33
C LEU A 105 9.89 8.04 18.85
N LEU A 106 8.92 8.86 19.25
CA LEU A 106 8.60 9.05 20.67
C LEU A 106 7.95 7.79 21.28
N GLU A 107 6.97 7.20 20.59
CA GLU A 107 6.29 5.98 21.02
C GLU A 107 7.28 4.79 21.11
N GLU A 108 8.21 4.70 20.15
CA GLU A 108 9.30 3.72 20.18
C GLU A 108 10.24 3.93 21.39
N ALA A 109 10.67 5.17 21.64
CA ALA A 109 11.55 5.50 22.76
C ALA A 109 10.90 5.25 24.13
N GLN A 110 9.58 5.39 24.24
CA GLN A 110 8.83 5.17 25.47
C GLN A 110 8.60 3.69 25.78
N GLY A 111 9.08 2.77 24.96
CA GLY A 111 8.83 1.34 25.16
C GLY A 111 7.35 1.00 25.07
N ALA A 112 6.53 1.88 24.46
CA ALA A 112 5.17 1.56 24.02
C ALA A 112 5.31 0.64 22.79
N GLY A 113 5.83 -0.56 23.07
CA GLY A 113 6.29 -1.53 22.10
C GLY A 113 5.18 -1.91 21.13
N ARG A 114 5.57 -1.99 19.85
CA ARG A 114 4.99 -2.88 18.84
C ARG A 114 3.47 -2.97 18.89
N ARG A 115 2.75 -1.83 18.85
CA ARG A 115 1.43 -1.88 18.18
C ARG A 115 1.74 -2.27 16.75
N ALA A 116 1.56 -3.56 16.45
CA ALA A 116 1.57 -4.04 15.09
C ALA A 116 0.69 -3.08 14.28
N LEU A 117 1.12 -2.74 13.08
CA LEU A 117 0.26 -2.04 12.14
C LEU A 117 -0.94 -2.97 11.90
N VAL A 118 -2.03 -2.77 12.65
CA VAL A 118 -3.21 -3.63 12.57
C VAL A 118 -4.04 -3.17 11.39
N TRP A 119 -4.18 -4.05 10.41
CA TRP A 119 -5.14 -3.89 9.33
C TRP A 119 -6.54 -4.25 9.84
N GLU A 120 -7.34 -3.26 10.20
CA GLU A 120 -8.79 -3.49 10.25
C GLU A 120 -9.30 -3.53 8.81
N ARG A 121 -9.74 -4.70 8.35
CA ARG A 121 -10.42 -4.86 7.06
C ARG A 121 -11.64 -3.95 7.03
N SER A 122 -11.52 -2.74 6.47
CA SER A 122 -12.69 -2.03 5.93
C SER A 122 -13.09 -2.69 4.61
N ALA A 123 -13.51 -3.95 4.69
CA ALA A 123 -14.36 -4.52 3.66
C ALA A 123 -15.74 -3.88 3.84
N SER A 124 -15.99 -2.76 3.18
CA SER A 124 -17.33 -2.18 3.12
C SER A 124 -17.61 -1.64 1.72
N LYS A 125 -18.31 -2.51 0.99
CA LYS A 125 -19.27 -2.24 -0.10
C LYS A 125 -18.72 -1.78 -1.45
N LEU A 126 -18.43 -2.77 -2.30
CA LEU A 126 -18.70 -2.72 -3.74
C LEU A 126 -19.41 -4.02 -4.15
N THR A 127 -20.64 -4.19 -3.65
CA THR A 127 -21.64 -5.05 -4.29
C THR A 127 -22.86 -4.19 -4.50
N GLU A 128 -22.91 -3.55 -5.67
CA GLU A 128 -24.12 -3.21 -6.42
C GLU A 128 -23.66 -2.46 -7.69
N ALA A 129 -23.05 -3.21 -8.61
CA ALA A 129 -23.02 -2.82 -10.01
C ALA A 129 -24.26 -3.46 -10.66
N GLY A 130 -25.14 -2.59 -11.16
CA GLY A 130 -26.44 -2.96 -11.66
C GLY A 130 -26.41 -3.93 -12.84
N HIS A 131 -27.50 -4.69 -12.93
CA HIS A 131 -27.93 -5.29 -14.19
C HIS A 131 -29.47 -5.21 -14.25
N ASP A 132 -29.94 -4.03 -14.66
CA ASP A 132 -31.28 -3.77 -15.16
C ASP A 132 -31.00 -2.98 -16.46
N SER A 133 -31.49 -3.26 -17.66
CA SER A 133 -32.50 -4.16 -18.18
C SER A 133 -32.29 -4.16 -19.70
N ALA A 134 -32.53 -5.28 -20.42
CA ALA A 134 -32.73 -5.24 -21.86
C ALA A 134 -33.69 -6.34 -22.32
N THR A 135 -34.95 -5.94 -22.43
CA THR A 135 -36.05 -6.56 -23.14
C THR A 135 -35.71 -6.80 -24.62
N SER A 136 -35.90 -8.02 -25.14
CA SER A 136 -36.46 -8.29 -26.48
C SER A 136 -36.47 -9.80 -26.74
N LEU A 137 -37.65 -10.43 -26.64
CA LEU A 137 -37.91 -11.76 -27.17
C LEU A 137 -38.83 -11.57 -28.39
N ASP A 138 -38.32 -11.85 -29.59
CA ASP A 138 -39.13 -12.08 -30.78
C ASP A 138 -38.65 -13.36 -31.49
N ARG A 139 -39.62 -14.05 -32.10
CA ARG A 139 -39.56 -15.16 -33.07
C ARG A 139 -39.49 -16.59 -32.53
N ARG A 140 -40.68 -17.18 -32.36
CA ARG A 140 -40.91 -18.61 -32.60
C ARG A 140 -41.34 -18.81 -34.07
N GLY A 141 -40.56 -19.59 -34.83
CA GLY A 141 -41.02 -20.27 -36.08
C GLY A 141 -42.11 -21.30 -35.73
N VAL A 142 -43.11 -21.61 -36.57
CA VAL A 142 -43.05 -22.21 -37.91
C VAL A 142 -42.07 -23.37 -37.98
N LEU A 143 -42.54 -24.56 -37.66
CA LEU A 143 -42.74 -25.70 -38.58
C LEU A 143 -43.62 -26.75 -37.89
#